data_AF-A0A510KCF2-F1
#
_entry.id   AF-A0A510KCF2-F1
#
_cell.length_a   1.000
_cell.length_b   1.000
_cell.length_c   1.000
_cell.angle_alpha   90.00
_cell.angle_beta   90.00
_cell.angle_gamma   90.00
#
_symmetry.space_group_name_H-M   'P 1'
#
loop_
_entity.id
_entity.type
_entity.pdbx_description
1 polymer ?
#
loop_
_entity_poly.entity_id
_entity_poly.type
_entity_poly.pdbx_seq_one_letter_code
_entity_poly.pdbx_strand_id
1 'polypeptide(L)'
;MIFISHNYKDKEIIEPLANRLSDVYGKDAIFYDSWSIQPGDGIIDKMNKGLSSINYFFFFVSDNSLKSDMVKLEWQNALIKSLSSDTKFIPVRLDRSEMPAILKQILYLDVFSNGFETVLRQMIDVIDGNNTYHGEKRTYENVNSKIKVLNKNEIEIEILAITYMEPICKYIILTLNGEEELKVECPGEVMFEQGFLKEIEIEKNFVKEIVNGIMISLHRPLTPGFPMRIIIKSDTEIIFKGIMKAISEGKFVGIPTELIQK
;
A
#
# COMPACT_ATOMS: atom_id res chain seq x y z
N MET A 1 12.86 -19.02 23.18
CA MET A 1 13.05 -19.84 21.98
C MET A 1 12.02 -19.48 20.91
N ILE A 2 12.46 -19.37 19.65
CA ILE A 2 11.64 -19.14 18.45
C ILE A 2 11.51 -20.47 17.70
N PHE A 3 10.30 -20.96 17.48
CA PHE A 3 10.05 -22.22 16.78
C PHE A 3 9.46 -21.98 15.39
N ILE A 4 10.04 -22.62 14.38
CA ILE A 4 9.64 -22.48 12.97
C ILE A 4 9.05 -23.80 12.49
N SER A 5 7.72 -23.90 12.53
CA SER A 5 6.98 -25.09 12.09
C SER A 5 6.52 -24.93 10.64
N HIS A 6 6.98 -25.81 9.75
CA HIS A 6 6.67 -25.75 8.31
C HIS A 6 6.67 -27.14 7.68
N ASN A 7 6.12 -27.27 6.48
CA ASN A 7 6.22 -28.50 5.72
C ASN A 7 7.59 -28.60 5.02
N TYR A 8 8.17 -29.80 4.93
CA TYR A 8 9.48 -30.02 4.32
C TYR A 8 9.57 -29.55 2.85
N LYS A 9 8.44 -29.49 2.13
CA LYS A 9 8.39 -28.99 0.74
C LYS A 9 8.50 -27.47 0.64
N ASP A 10 8.29 -26.75 1.74
CA ASP A 10 8.34 -25.29 1.79
C ASP A 10 9.72 -24.78 2.20
N LYS A 11 10.73 -25.66 2.35
CA LYS A 11 12.07 -25.29 2.84
C LYS A 11 12.71 -24.14 2.07
N GLU A 12 12.51 -24.08 0.75
CA GLU A 12 13.12 -23.04 -0.09
C GLU A 12 12.75 -21.62 0.34
N ILE A 13 11.54 -21.40 0.87
CA ILE A 13 11.13 -20.08 1.38
C ILE A 13 11.36 -19.93 2.89
N ILE A 14 11.34 -21.04 3.64
CA ILE A 14 11.51 -21.01 5.11
C ILE A 14 12.97 -20.89 5.52
N GLU A 15 13.89 -21.56 4.85
CA GLU A 15 15.32 -21.53 5.20
C GLU A 15 15.90 -20.10 5.13
N PRO A 16 15.60 -19.27 4.12
CA PRO A 16 15.97 -17.86 4.15
C PRO A 16 15.39 -17.09 5.35
N LEU A 17 14.13 -17.31 5.73
CA LEU A 17 13.55 -16.67 6.93
C LEU A 17 14.28 -17.10 8.20
N ALA A 18 14.51 -18.40 8.36
CA ALA A 18 15.21 -18.95 9.51
C ALA A 18 16.63 -18.38 9.62
N ASN A 19 17.38 -18.36 8.52
CA ASN A 19 18.73 -17.78 8.45
C ASN A 19 18.72 -16.31 8.88
N ARG A 20 17.81 -15.49 8.33
CA ARG A 20 17.71 -14.06 8.64
C ARG A 20 17.36 -13.81 10.10
N LEU A 21 16.45 -14.59 10.67
CA LEU A 21 16.16 -14.52 12.09
C LEU A 21 17.37 -14.96 12.93
N SER A 22 18.14 -15.95 12.46
CA SER A 22 19.33 -16.43 13.18
C SER A 22 20.47 -15.42 13.16
N ASP A 23 20.58 -14.63 12.10
CA ASP A 23 21.53 -13.52 12.02
C ASP A 23 21.21 -12.43 13.06
N VAL A 24 19.92 -12.24 13.38
CA VAL A 24 19.45 -11.22 14.35
C VAL A 24 19.53 -11.72 15.79
N TYR A 25 19.04 -12.94 16.05
CA TYR A 25 18.85 -13.45 17.42
C TYR A 25 19.85 -14.54 17.84
N GLY A 26 20.69 -15.00 16.91
CA GLY A 26 21.59 -16.15 17.10
C GLY A 26 20.90 -17.49 16.80
N LYS A 27 21.70 -18.45 16.33
CA LYS A 27 21.21 -19.79 15.92
C LYS A 27 20.59 -20.58 17.09
N ASP A 28 21.14 -20.44 18.29
CA ASP A 28 20.65 -21.16 19.49
C ASP A 28 19.27 -20.67 19.96
N ALA A 29 18.84 -19.48 19.52
CA ALA A 29 17.51 -18.95 19.81
C ALA A 29 16.43 -19.51 18.87
N ILE A 30 16.82 -20.23 17.81
CA ILE A 30 15.93 -20.69 16.75
C ILE A 30 15.89 -22.21 16.68
N PHE A 31 14.69 -22.74 16.88
CA PHE A 31 14.37 -24.12 16.60
C PHE A 31 13.80 -24.24 15.17
N TYR A 32 14.70 -24.55 14.23
CA TYR A 32 14.39 -24.92 12.85
C TYR A 32 14.76 -26.39 12.63
N ASP A 33 13.80 -27.18 12.15
CA ASP A 33 13.88 -28.65 12.10
C ASP A 33 15.14 -29.18 11.40
N SER A 34 15.55 -28.52 10.32
CA SER A 34 16.64 -28.92 9.43
C SER A 34 18.02 -28.60 10.04
N TRP A 35 18.07 -27.75 11.07
CA TRP A 35 19.27 -27.56 11.88
C TRP A 35 19.26 -28.43 13.13
N SER A 36 18.08 -28.71 13.68
CA SER A 36 17.92 -29.17 15.06
C SER A 36 17.75 -30.68 15.21
N ILE A 37 17.44 -31.38 14.11
CA ILE A 37 17.18 -32.82 14.06
C ILE A 37 18.25 -33.51 13.21
N GLN A 38 19.00 -34.42 13.82
CA GLN A 38 20.03 -35.24 13.16
C GLN A 38 19.52 -36.67 12.94
N PRO A 39 20.03 -37.40 11.93
CA PRO A 39 19.70 -38.83 11.77
C PRO A 39 19.96 -39.62 13.06
N GLY A 40 18.92 -40.29 13.58
CA GLY A 40 18.95 -40.99 14.87
C GLY A 40 18.17 -40.30 16.00
N ASP A 41 17.78 -39.03 15.82
CA ASP A 41 16.92 -38.33 16.77
C ASP A 41 15.45 -38.76 16.66
N GLY A 42 14.80 -38.98 17.81
CA GLY A 42 13.35 -39.06 17.88
C GLY A 42 12.72 -37.70 17.63
N ILE A 43 12.11 -37.51 16.46
CA ILE A 43 11.50 -36.24 16.02
C ILE A 43 10.50 -35.71 17.05
N ILE A 44 9.65 -36.60 17.60
CA ILE A 44 8.62 -36.27 18.59
C ILE A 44 9.23 -35.86 19.94
N ASP A 45 10.30 -36.54 20.37
CA ASP A 45 10.97 -36.24 21.65
C ASP A 45 11.73 -34.92 21.61
N LYS A 46 12.35 -34.57 20.46
CA LYS A 46 12.99 -33.26 20.27
C LYS A 46 11.98 -32.13 20.15
N MET A 47 10.83 -32.37 19.49
CA MET A 47 9.72 -31.42 19.50
C MET A 47 9.22 -31.19 20.93
N ASN A 48 8.93 -32.23 21.71
CA ASN A 48 8.46 -32.09 23.09
C ASN A 48 9.46 -31.38 24.02
N LYS A 49 10.77 -31.63 23.87
CA LYS A 49 11.81 -30.90 24.61
C LYS A 49 11.87 -29.43 24.19
N GLY A 50 11.77 -29.15 22.90
CA GLY A 50 11.72 -27.79 22.36
C GLY A 50 10.50 -27.01 22.87
N LEU A 51 9.32 -27.64 22.89
CA LEU A 51 8.03 -27.05 23.27
C LEU A 51 7.99 -26.47 24.69
N SER A 52 8.74 -27.02 25.64
CA SER A 52 8.74 -26.57 27.04
C SER A 52 9.37 -25.18 27.29
N SER A 53 10.03 -24.57 26.30
CA SER A 53 10.72 -23.27 26.43
C SER A 53 10.43 -22.30 25.27
N ILE A 54 9.35 -22.54 24.51
CA ILE A 54 8.98 -21.71 23.35
C ILE A 54 8.28 -20.44 23.80
N ASN A 55 8.82 -19.30 23.39
CA ASN A 55 8.18 -18.00 23.54
C ASN A 55 7.35 -17.65 22.30
N TYR A 56 7.86 -18.02 21.11
CA TYR A 56 7.22 -17.71 19.83
C TYR A 56 7.14 -18.96 18.96
N PHE A 57 5.93 -19.30 18.52
CA PHE A 57 5.66 -20.44 17.66
C PHE A 57 5.12 -19.93 16.32
N PHE A 58 5.97 -19.91 15.29
CA PHE A 58 5.56 -19.56 13.93
C PHE A 58 5.11 -20.82 13.19
N PHE A 59 3.83 -20.85 12.79
CA PHE A 59 3.23 -21.96 12.07
C PHE A 59 2.97 -21.58 10.61
N PHE A 60 3.74 -22.14 9.68
CA PHE A 60 3.64 -21.82 8.27
C PHE A 60 2.55 -22.66 7.57
N VAL A 61 1.61 -21.95 6.96
CA VAL A 61 0.42 -22.50 6.30
C VAL A 61 0.59 -22.35 4.79
N SER A 62 0.57 -23.49 4.10
CA SER A 62 0.69 -23.64 2.65
C SER A 62 -0.20 -24.80 2.19
N ASP A 63 -0.38 -24.97 0.90
CA ASP A 63 -1.10 -26.11 0.32
C ASP A 63 -0.41 -27.43 0.69
N ASN A 64 0.93 -27.43 0.72
CA ASN A 64 1.75 -28.55 1.16
C ASN A 64 1.52 -28.88 2.63
N SER A 65 1.51 -27.86 3.49
CA SER A 65 1.28 -28.08 4.91
C SER A 65 -0.12 -28.61 5.11
N LEU A 66 -1.16 -27.97 4.53
CA LEU A 66 -2.58 -28.33 4.59
C LEU A 66 -2.93 -29.76 4.12
N LYS A 67 -2.21 -30.30 3.13
CA LYS A 67 -2.43 -31.67 2.61
C LYS A 67 -1.70 -32.76 3.39
N SER A 68 -0.80 -32.39 4.31
CA SER A 68 -0.02 -33.36 5.09
C SER A 68 -0.75 -33.84 6.35
N ASP A 69 -0.36 -35.00 6.89
CA ASP A 69 -0.89 -35.54 8.17
C ASP A 69 -0.71 -34.56 9.36
N MET A 70 0.15 -33.55 9.21
CA MET A 70 0.35 -32.43 10.13
C MET A 70 -0.89 -31.52 10.28
N VAL A 71 -1.95 -31.75 9.48
CA VAL A 71 -3.18 -30.92 9.43
C VAL A 71 -4.41 -31.64 9.93
N LYS A 72 -4.27 -32.85 10.47
CA LYS A 72 -5.39 -33.39 11.25
C LYS A 72 -5.72 -32.35 12.31
N LEU A 73 -6.94 -31.81 12.27
CA LEU A 73 -7.41 -30.73 13.14
C LEU A 73 -7.19 -31.05 14.62
N GLU A 74 -7.15 -32.34 14.95
CA GLU A 74 -6.77 -32.88 16.26
C GLU A 74 -5.33 -32.55 16.66
N TRP A 75 -4.37 -32.64 15.72
CA TRP A 75 -2.97 -32.30 15.96
C TRP A 75 -2.78 -30.79 16.16
N GLN A 76 -3.48 -29.97 15.38
CA GLN A 76 -3.46 -28.50 15.56
C GLN A 76 -4.09 -28.08 16.89
N ASN A 77 -5.22 -28.69 17.26
CA ASN A 77 -5.86 -28.45 18.56
C ASN A 77 -5.00 -28.93 19.73
N ALA A 78 -4.39 -30.11 19.61
CA ALA A 78 -3.50 -30.65 20.63
C ALA A 78 -2.24 -29.79 20.78
N LEU A 79 -1.70 -29.28 19.68
CA LEU A 79 -0.53 -28.42 19.67
C LEU A 79 -0.84 -27.04 20.27
N ILE A 80 -1.93 -26.39 19.85
CA ILE A 80 -2.34 -25.11 20.45
C ILE A 80 -2.60 -25.27 21.96
N LYS A 81 -3.21 -26.38 22.37
CA LYS A 81 -3.46 -26.68 23.80
C LYS A 81 -2.20 -27.06 24.58
N SER A 82 -1.18 -27.61 23.92
CA SER A 82 0.07 -28.03 24.58
C SER A 82 1.09 -26.89 24.69
N LEU A 83 0.88 -25.79 23.96
CA LEU A 83 1.64 -24.57 24.16
C LEU A 83 1.29 -23.95 25.51
N SER A 84 2.30 -23.42 26.20
CA SER A 84 2.09 -22.72 27.47
C SER A 84 1.27 -21.44 27.25
N SER A 85 0.60 -20.95 28.31
CA SER A 85 -0.15 -19.68 28.26
C SER A 85 0.70 -18.49 27.79
N ASP A 86 2.01 -18.58 27.97
CA ASP A 86 2.97 -17.52 27.68
C ASP A 86 3.59 -17.65 26.27
N THR A 87 3.26 -18.72 25.55
CA THR A 87 3.75 -18.92 24.18
C THR A 87 2.84 -18.20 23.19
N LYS A 88 3.40 -17.27 22.41
CA LYS A 88 2.67 -16.66 21.30
C LYS A 88 2.64 -17.61 20.10
N PHE A 89 1.45 -18.03 19.70
CA PHE A 89 1.23 -18.80 18.47
C PHE A 89 0.91 -17.84 17.32
N ILE A 90 1.72 -17.85 16.26
CA ILE A 90 1.61 -16.95 15.11
C ILE A 90 1.50 -17.78 13.82
N PRO A 91 0.31 -17.87 13.21
CA PRO A 91 0.18 -18.45 11.88
C PRO A 91 0.84 -17.54 10.83
N VAL A 92 1.43 -18.14 9.80
CA VAL A 92 2.08 -17.44 8.69
C VAL A 92 1.64 -18.05 7.36
N ARG A 93 0.91 -17.32 6.53
CA ARG A 93 0.44 -17.80 5.22
C ARG A 93 1.54 -17.66 4.16
N LEU A 94 1.82 -18.74 3.45
CA LEU A 94 2.85 -18.79 2.39
C LEU A 94 2.29 -18.66 0.97
N ASP A 95 1.09 -19.18 0.71
CA ASP A 95 0.51 -19.24 -0.63
C ASP A 95 -0.98 -18.87 -0.62
N ARG A 96 -1.67 -19.21 -1.72
CA ARG A 96 -3.12 -18.94 -1.90
C ARG A 96 -4.03 -19.77 -0.99
N SER A 97 -3.48 -20.62 -0.13
CA SER A 97 -4.25 -21.46 0.76
C SER A 97 -5.14 -20.65 1.68
N GLU A 98 -6.36 -21.15 1.87
CA GLU A 98 -7.24 -20.60 2.88
C GLU A 98 -6.77 -20.99 4.28
N MET A 99 -6.72 -20.01 5.17
CA MET A 99 -6.43 -20.24 6.56
C MET A 99 -7.53 -21.13 7.18
N PRO A 100 -7.20 -22.25 7.85
CA PRO A 100 -8.20 -23.09 8.51
C PRO A 100 -9.07 -22.32 9.51
N ALA A 101 -10.33 -22.72 9.69
CA ALA A 101 -11.31 -21.99 10.51
C ALA A 101 -10.83 -21.70 11.94
N ILE A 102 -10.08 -22.63 12.54
CA ILE A 102 -9.51 -22.45 13.88
C ILE A 102 -8.41 -21.37 13.92
N LEU A 103 -7.64 -21.24 12.84
CA LEU A 103 -6.58 -20.26 12.70
C LEU A 103 -7.10 -18.89 12.24
N LYS A 104 -8.28 -18.83 11.59
CA LYS A 104 -8.93 -17.54 11.23
C LYS A 104 -9.24 -16.66 12.44
N GLN A 105 -9.33 -17.25 13.64
CA GLN A 105 -9.56 -16.50 14.88
C GLN A 105 -8.29 -15.89 15.45
N ILE A 106 -7.12 -16.26 14.93
CA ILE A 106 -5.81 -15.76 15.34
C ILE A 106 -5.29 -14.84 14.23
N LEU A 107 -4.80 -13.67 14.61
CA LEU A 107 -4.15 -12.77 13.64
C LEU A 107 -2.89 -13.48 13.08
N TYR A 108 -2.78 -13.51 11.75
CA TYR A 108 -1.69 -14.20 11.05
C TYR A 108 -0.86 -13.24 10.22
N LEU A 109 0.39 -13.62 9.96
CA LEU A 109 1.27 -12.94 9.00
C LEU A 109 1.07 -13.51 7.61
N ASP A 110 1.27 -12.71 6.57
CA ASP A 110 0.87 -13.08 5.22
C ASP A 110 1.97 -12.79 4.19
N VAL A 111 2.82 -13.79 3.95
CA VAL A 111 3.94 -13.69 3.00
C VAL A 111 3.39 -13.57 1.57
N PHE A 112 2.27 -14.25 1.29
CA PHE A 112 1.67 -14.28 -0.04
C PHE A 112 1.18 -12.89 -0.48
N SER A 113 0.56 -12.12 0.42
CA SER A 113 0.04 -10.78 0.08
C SER A 113 1.00 -9.64 0.36
N ASN A 114 1.82 -9.73 1.42
CA ASN A 114 2.66 -8.61 1.86
C ASN A 114 4.13 -8.73 1.43
N GLY A 115 4.53 -9.89 0.93
CA GLY A 115 5.90 -10.18 0.52
C GLY A 115 6.84 -10.53 1.67
N PHE A 116 7.97 -11.15 1.31
CA PHE A 116 8.95 -11.73 2.23
C PHE A 116 9.53 -10.72 3.23
N GLU A 117 10.06 -9.59 2.76
CA GLU A 117 10.75 -8.61 3.61
C GLU A 117 9.81 -7.94 4.61
N THR A 118 8.58 -7.65 4.20
CA THR A 118 7.55 -7.09 5.09
C THR A 118 7.25 -8.05 6.21
N VAL A 119 7.02 -9.33 5.88
CA VAL A 119 6.70 -10.34 6.90
C VAL A 119 7.90 -10.63 7.80
N LEU A 120 9.13 -10.70 7.27
CA LEU A 120 10.33 -10.85 8.09
C LEU A 120 10.44 -9.73 9.13
N ARG A 121 10.21 -8.47 8.72
CA ARG A 121 10.17 -7.34 9.64
C ARG A 121 9.07 -7.51 10.69
N GLN A 122 7.86 -7.89 10.28
CA GLN A 122 6.76 -8.15 11.21
C GLN A 122 7.07 -9.28 12.20
N MET A 123 7.77 -10.34 11.77
CA MET A 123 8.21 -11.41 12.66
C MET A 123 9.18 -10.87 13.72
N ILE A 124 10.15 -10.05 13.33
CA ILE A 124 11.09 -9.37 14.24
C ILE A 124 10.33 -8.47 15.22
N ASP A 125 9.38 -7.68 14.73
CA ASP A 125 8.56 -6.82 15.59
C ASP A 125 7.78 -7.63 16.63
N VAL A 126 7.18 -8.75 16.24
CA VAL A 126 6.47 -9.65 17.18
C VAL A 126 7.40 -10.19 18.26
N ILE A 127 8.62 -10.58 17.88
CA ILE A 127 9.63 -11.15 18.77
C ILE A 127 10.14 -10.09 19.76
N ASP A 128 10.36 -8.86 19.28
CA ASP A 128 10.85 -7.73 20.08
C ASP A 128 9.73 -7.06 20.91
N GLY A 129 8.46 -7.41 20.67
CA GLY A 129 7.30 -6.82 21.34
C GLY A 129 6.87 -5.47 20.76
N ASN A 130 7.34 -5.13 19.56
CA ASN A 130 6.94 -3.94 18.82
C ASN A 130 5.61 -4.13 18.11
N ASN A 131 4.98 -3.01 17.72
CA ASN A 131 3.79 -3.04 16.88
C ASN A 131 4.18 -3.41 15.44
N THR A 132 3.50 -4.40 14.86
CA THR A 132 3.72 -4.87 13.48
C THR A 132 3.14 -3.93 12.43
N TYR A 133 2.33 -2.94 12.84
CA TYR A 133 1.86 -1.87 11.97
C TYR A 133 2.90 -0.77 11.88
N HIS A 134 3.69 -0.81 10.81
CA HIS A 134 4.47 0.33 10.35
C HIS A 134 3.66 1.01 9.25
N GLY A 135 2.88 2.02 9.62
CA GLY A 135 2.08 2.76 8.65
C GLY A 135 2.95 3.22 7.48
N GLU A 136 2.73 2.64 6.30
CA GLU A 136 3.25 3.21 5.06
C GLU A 136 2.76 4.67 5.00
N LYS A 137 3.62 5.61 4.60
CA LYS A 137 3.19 6.99 4.30
C LYS A 137 2.27 6.97 3.07
N ARG A 138 1.04 6.49 3.24
CA ARG A 138 -0.01 6.56 2.25
C ARG A 138 -0.57 7.98 2.32
N THR A 139 -0.01 8.88 1.53
CA THR A 139 -0.65 10.17 1.28
C THR A 139 -1.91 9.90 0.46
N TYR A 140 -3.06 10.30 0.98
CA TYR A 140 -4.33 10.22 0.27
C TYR A 140 -4.58 11.55 -0.45
N GLU A 141 -4.65 11.52 -1.77
CA GLU A 141 -5.10 12.67 -2.56
C GLU A 141 -6.63 12.63 -2.69
N ASN A 142 -7.29 13.65 -2.14
CA ASN A 142 -8.74 13.78 -2.12
C ASN A 142 -9.29 14.42 -3.40
N VAL A 143 -8.47 15.15 -4.14
CA VAL A 143 -8.85 15.86 -5.36
C VAL A 143 -8.44 15.05 -6.58
N ASN A 144 -9.41 14.78 -7.46
CA ASN A 144 -9.16 14.19 -8.77
C ASN A 144 -9.68 15.13 -9.86
N SER A 145 -9.23 14.92 -11.08
CA SER A 145 -9.70 15.66 -12.24
C SER A 145 -10.04 14.75 -13.40
N LYS A 146 -11.04 15.14 -14.17
CA LYS A 146 -11.48 14.48 -15.39
C LYS A 146 -11.42 15.47 -16.54
N ILE A 147 -10.88 15.04 -17.67
CA ILE A 147 -10.76 15.89 -18.86
C ILE A 147 -11.46 15.23 -20.02
N LYS A 148 -12.35 15.99 -20.65
CA LYS A 148 -13.04 15.63 -21.88
C LYS A 148 -12.60 16.58 -22.98
N VAL A 149 -11.91 16.03 -23.98
CA VAL A 149 -11.52 16.78 -25.17
C VAL A 149 -12.72 16.85 -26.10
N LEU A 150 -13.33 18.02 -26.24
CA LEU A 150 -14.49 18.21 -27.11
C LEU A 150 -14.06 18.31 -28.57
N ASN A 151 -13.00 19.06 -28.82
CA ASN A 151 -12.28 19.18 -30.08
C ASN A 151 -10.84 19.71 -29.80
N LYS A 152 -10.05 19.98 -30.83
CA LYS A 152 -8.66 20.46 -30.69
C LYS A 152 -8.54 21.81 -29.96
N ASN A 153 -9.58 22.62 -30.01
CA ASN A 153 -9.61 24.00 -29.53
C ASN A 153 -10.49 24.16 -28.29
N GLU A 154 -11.06 23.07 -27.75
CA GLU A 154 -12.00 23.14 -26.65
C GLU A 154 -11.92 21.89 -25.77
N ILE A 155 -11.67 22.10 -24.49
CA ILE A 155 -11.64 21.06 -23.46
C ILE A 155 -12.57 21.42 -22.30
N GLU A 156 -13.17 20.39 -21.71
CA GLU A 156 -13.94 20.48 -20.47
C GLU A 156 -13.17 19.73 -19.38
N ILE A 157 -12.96 20.40 -18.25
CA ILE A 157 -12.25 19.89 -17.07
C ILE A 157 -13.23 19.88 -15.90
N GLU A 158 -13.35 18.73 -15.24
CA GLU A 158 -14.08 18.60 -13.99
C GLU A 158 -13.08 18.30 -12.86
N ILE A 159 -12.98 19.18 -11.87
CA ILE A 159 -12.17 18.97 -10.66
C ILE A 159 -13.11 18.63 -9.51
N LEU A 160 -12.87 17.50 -8.84
CA LEU A 160 -13.79 16.93 -7.86
C LEU A 160 -13.07 16.48 -6.60
N ALA A 161 -13.73 16.72 -5.47
CA ALA A 161 -13.38 16.08 -4.21
C ALA A 161 -13.99 14.68 -4.14
N ILE A 162 -13.20 13.69 -3.75
CA ILE A 162 -13.60 12.27 -3.74
C ILE A 162 -14.26 11.89 -2.42
N THR A 163 -13.58 12.11 -1.28
CA THR A 163 -14.00 11.56 0.02
C THR A 163 -14.49 12.63 0.98
N TYR A 164 -13.82 13.78 1.05
CA TYR A 164 -14.12 14.84 2.01
C TYR A 164 -14.05 16.23 1.36
N MET A 165 -14.47 17.26 2.09
CA MET A 165 -14.48 18.64 1.60
C MET A 165 -13.05 19.16 1.36
N GLU A 166 -12.76 19.71 0.18
CA GLU A 166 -11.51 20.42 -0.10
C GLU A 166 -11.71 21.93 0.17
N PRO A 167 -11.12 22.48 1.25
CA PRO A 167 -11.38 23.85 1.65
C PRO A 167 -10.67 24.88 0.76
N ILE A 168 -9.47 24.55 0.27
CA ILE A 168 -8.66 25.45 -0.55
C ILE A 168 -8.81 25.05 -2.01
N CYS A 169 -9.73 25.71 -2.69
CA CYS A 169 -9.99 25.50 -4.11
C CYS A 169 -9.15 26.46 -4.94
N LYS A 170 -7.86 26.15 -5.07
CA LYS A 170 -6.91 26.93 -5.88
C LYS A 170 -6.09 25.98 -6.75
N TYR A 171 -6.26 26.10 -8.05
CA TYR A 171 -5.74 25.17 -9.03
C TYR A 171 -4.95 25.91 -10.11
N ILE A 172 -3.99 25.20 -10.72
CA ILE A 172 -3.25 25.65 -11.90
C ILE A 172 -3.45 24.61 -12.99
N ILE A 173 -3.97 25.03 -14.14
CA ILE A 173 -4.11 24.21 -15.33
C ILE A 173 -2.91 24.50 -16.22
N LEU A 174 -2.03 23.50 -16.37
CA LEU A 174 -0.77 23.65 -17.09
C LEU A 174 -0.99 23.48 -18.59
N THR A 175 -0.44 24.39 -19.37
CA THR A 175 -0.58 24.44 -20.84
C THR A 175 0.63 25.05 -21.52
N LEU A 176 0.85 24.79 -22.81
CA LEU A 176 1.84 25.53 -23.62
C LEU A 176 1.26 26.75 -24.34
N ASN A 177 -0.06 26.93 -24.35
CA ASN A 177 -0.70 28.07 -25.01
C ASN A 177 -0.38 29.40 -24.29
N GLY A 178 -0.39 30.50 -25.04
CA GLY A 178 -0.30 31.86 -24.50
C GLY A 178 -1.62 32.34 -23.87
N GLU A 179 -1.53 33.38 -23.04
CA GLU A 179 -2.69 33.96 -22.32
C GLU A 179 -3.78 34.46 -23.27
N GLU A 180 -3.39 35.22 -24.29
CA GLU A 180 -4.32 35.84 -25.25
C GLU A 180 -5.04 34.81 -26.12
N GLU A 181 -4.50 33.58 -26.23
CA GLU A 181 -5.09 32.50 -27.01
C GLU A 181 -6.21 31.78 -26.26
N LEU A 182 -6.39 32.03 -24.97
CA LEU A 182 -7.19 31.19 -24.09
C LEU A 182 -8.39 31.96 -23.53
N LYS A 183 -9.57 31.36 -23.68
CA LYS A 183 -10.80 31.80 -23.02
C LYS A 183 -11.26 30.74 -22.04
N VAL A 184 -11.47 31.16 -20.80
CA VAL A 184 -11.82 30.28 -19.68
C VAL A 184 -13.20 30.64 -19.16
N GLU A 185 -14.04 29.62 -18.99
CA GLU A 185 -15.40 29.74 -18.46
C GLU A 185 -15.55 28.71 -17.31
N CYS A 186 -16.16 29.08 -16.19
CA CYS A 186 -16.51 28.14 -15.10
C CYS A 186 -18.04 28.03 -14.98
N PRO A 187 -18.70 27.14 -15.74
CA PRO A 187 -20.14 26.99 -15.67
C PRO A 187 -20.62 26.63 -14.26
N GLY A 188 -21.68 27.30 -13.80
CA GLY A 188 -22.25 27.10 -12.47
C GLY A 188 -21.61 27.97 -11.38
N GLU A 189 -20.50 28.65 -11.68
CA GLU A 189 -19.84 29.58 -10.76
C GLU A 189 -20.15 31.02 -11.17
N VAL A 190 -20.83 31.77 -10.28
CA VAL A 190 -21.14 33.18 -10.53
C VAL A 190 -19.90 34.07 -10.34
N MET A 191 -18.98 33.64 -9.47
CA MET A 191 -17.74 34.37 -9.17
C MET A 191 -16.61 33.37 -8.94
N PHE A 192 -15.52 33.54 -9.69
CA PHE A 192 -14.27 32.80 -9.53
C PHE A 192 -13.11 33.75 -9.83
N GLU A 193 -11.95 33.48 -9.22
CA GLU A 193 -10.73 34.20 -9.53
C GLU A 193 -9.99 33.48 -10.66
N GLN A 194 -9.51 34.25 -11.63
CA GLN A 194 -8.67 33.75 -12.71
C GLN A 194 -7.38 34.57 -12.78
N GLY A 195 -6.27 33.90 -13.08
CA GLY A 195 -5.01 34.54 -13.43
C GLY A 195 -4.21 33.69 -14.42
N PHE A 196 -3.14 34.26 -14.96
CA PHE A 196 -2.22 33.56 -15.85
C PHE A 196 -0.79 33.61 -15.29
N LEU A 197 -0.10 32.49 -15.37
CA LEU A 197 1.26 32.30 -14.88
C LEU A 197 2.14 31.90 -16.07
N LYS A 198 3.21 32.67 -16.31
CA LYS A 198 4.16 32.43 -17.39
C LYS A 198 5.38 31.67 -16.87
N GLU A 199 5.95 30.83 -17.71
CA GLU A 199 7.26 30.20 -17.50
C GLU A 199 7.38 29.40 -16.18
N ILE A 200 6.36 28.61 -15.86
CA ILE A 200 6.39 27.66 -14.76
C ILE A 200 7.33 26.50 -15.12
N GLU A 201 8.37 26.29 -14.33
CA GLU A 201 9.19 25.08 -14.39
C GLU A 201 8.45 23.91 -13.70
N ILE A 202 8.17 22.86 -14.46
CA ILE A 202 7.61 21.61 -13.95
C ILE A 202 8.59 20.46 -14.19
N GLU A 203 8.60 19.47 -13.30
CA GLU A 203 9.33 18.22 -13.50
C GLU A 203 8.34 17.08 -13.70
N LYS A 204 8.40 16.43 -14.87
CA LYS A 204 7.57 15.28 -15.21
C LYS A 204 8.47 14.16 -15.72
N ASN A 205 8.42 12.99 -15.09
CA ASN A 205 9.28 11.84 -15.43
C ASN A 205 10.78 12.18 -15.47
N PHE A 206 11.27 12.98 -14.50
CA PHE A 206 12.66 13.45 -14.40
C PHE A 206 13.11 14.39 -15.55
N VAL A 207 12.17 14.89 -16.36
CA VAL A 207 12.42 15.90 -17.38
C VAL A 207 11.82 17.21 -16.91
N LYS A 208 12.65 18.25 -16.91
CA LYS A 208 12.20 19.63 -16.68
C LYS A 208 11.58 20.19 -17.95
N GLU A 209 10.38 20.74 -17.84
CA GLU A 209 9.67 21.42 -18.91
C GLU A 209 9.22 22.79 -18.42
N ILE A 210 9.30 23.80 -19.30
CA ILE A 210 8.76 25.13 -19.02
C ILE A 210 7.39 25.22 -19.67
N VAL A 211 6.37 25.53 -18.88
CA VAL A 211 4.97 25.62 -19.31
C VAL A 211 4.33 26.90 -18.79
N ASN A 212 3.16 27.25 -19.32
CA ASN A 212 2.30 28.28 -18.75
C ASN A 212 1.22 27.64 -17.86
N GLY A 213 0.51 28.47 -17.08
CA GLY A 213 -0.55 28.01 -16.19
C GLY A 213 -1.73 28.98 -16.13
N ILE A 214 -2.95 28.44 -16.20
CA ILE A 214 -4.17 29.17 -15.88
C ILE A 214 -4.45 28.92 -14.40
N MET A 215 -4.35 29.94 -13.57
CA MET A 215 -4.71 29.87 -12.17
C MET A 215 -6.20 30.12 -12.01
N ILE A 216 -6.90 29.21 -11.33
CA ILE A 216 -8.33 29.34 -11.04
C ILE A 216 -8.55 29.09 -9.55
N SER A 217 -9.32 29.98 -8.90
CA SER A 217 -9.74 29.79 -7.52
C SER A 217 -11.25 29.98 -7.34
N LEU A 218 -11.85 29.14 -6.49
CA LEU A 218 -13.25 29.29 -6.07
C LEU A 218 -13.36 29.84 -4.66
N HIS A 219 -14.41 30.61 -4.41
CA HIS A 219 -14.74 31.11 -3.07
C HIS A 219 -15.52 30.09 -2.20
N ARG A 220 -15.98 28.99 -2.81
CA ARG A 220 -16.61 27.86 -2.11
C ARG A 220 -15.66 26.67 -2.07
N PRO A 221 -15.80 25.76 -1.10
CA PRO A 221 -15.09 24.50 -1.12
C PRO A 221 -15.63 23.54 -2.19
N LEU A 222 -14.84 22.52 -2.55
CA LEU A 222 -15.34 21.33 -3.23
C LEU A 222 -15.86 20.36 -2.19
N THR A 223 -17.04 19.79 -2.42
CA THR A 223 -17.57 18.66 -1.65
C THR A 223 -17.87 17.50 -2.58
N PRO A 224 -17.84 16.25 -2.10
CA PRO A 224 -18.23 15.10 -2.92
C PRO A 224 -19.62 15.32 -3.55
N GLY A 225 -19.70 15.17 -4.87
CA GLY A 225 -20.91 15.43 -5.66
C GLY A 225 -21.09 16.87 -6.16
N PHE A 226 -20.26 17.83 -5.71
CA PHE A 226 -20.30 19.24 -6.12
C PHE A 226 -18.96 19.70 -6.73
N PRO A 227 -18.61 19.20 -7.93
CA PRO A 227 -17.35 19.50 -8.57
C PRO A 227 -17.27 20.96 -9.05
N MET A 228 -16.08 21.39 -9.42
CA MET A 228 -15.86 22.56 -10.26
C MET A 228 -15.76 22.12 -11.71
N ARG A 229 -16.43 22.83 -12.61
CA ARG A 229 -16.33 22.60 -14.06
C ARG A 229 -15.70 23.81 -14.71
N ILE A 230 -14.72 23.56 -15.58
CA ILE A 230 -13.99 24.57 -16.32
C ILE A 230 -14.07 24.20 -17.80
N ILE A 231 -14.44 25.15 -18.63
CA ILE A 231 -14.36 25.05 -20.08
C ILE A 231 -13.23 25.96 -20.53
N ILE A 232 -12.28 25.40 -21.27
CA ILE A 232 -11.20 26.16 -21.88
C ILE A 232 -11.38 26.08 -23.39
N LYS A 233 -11.49 27.25 -24.01
CA LYS A 233 -11.53 27.46 -25.46
C LYS A 233 -10.25 28.14 -25.90
N SER A 234 -9.79 27.86 -27.10
CA SER A 234 -8.62 28.50 -27.66
C SER A 234 -8.74 28.75 -29.17
N ASP A 235 -8.09 29.82 -29.62
CA ASP A 235 -7.95 30.11 -31.05
C ASP A 235 -6.99 29.10 -31.74
N THR A 236 -6.12 28.45 -30.97
CA THR A 236 -5.17 27.43 -31.42
C THR A 236 -5.45 26.07 -30.79
N GLU A 237 -4.70 25.03 -31.17
CA GLU A 237 -4.80 23.72 -30.55
C GLU A 237 -4.38 23.79 -29.07
N ILE A 238 -5.23 23.29 -28.18
CA ILE A 238 -4.98 23.31 -26.73
C ILE A 238 -3.94 22.25 -26.38
N ILE A 239 -2.82 22.67 -25.80
CA ILE A 239 -1.72 21.79 -25.40
C ILE A 239 -1.71 21.64 -23.87
N PHE A 240 -2.60 20.80 -23.36
CA PHE A 240 -2.72 20.51 -21.93
C PHE A 240 -1.55 19.65 -21.38
N LYS A 241 -1.03 20.00 -20.20
CA LYS A 241 0.14 19.34 -19.57
C LYS A 241 -0.14 18.69 -18.22
N GLY A 242 -1.16 19.15 -17.49
CA GLY A 242 -1.54 18.64 -16.18
C GLY A 242 -2.34 19.65 -15.36
N ILE A 243 -2.78 19.25 -14.17
CA ILE A 243 -3.40 20.15 -13.19
C ILE A 243 -2.63 20.04 -11.88
N MET A 244 -2.45 21.17 -11.22
CA MET A 244 -1.88 21.24 -9.88
C MET A 244 -2.87 21.87 -8.91
N LYS A 245 -2.80 21.48 -7.64
CA LYS A 245 -3.56 22.11 -6.54
C LYS A 245 -2.61 22.79 -5.56
N ALA A 246 -3.07 23.86 -4.92
CA ALA A 246 -2.35 24.49 -3.83
C ALA A 246 -2.38 23.60 -2.58
N ILE A 247 -1.22 23.42 -1.94
CA ILE A 247 -1.10 22.71 -0.64
C ILE A 247 -0.64 23.63 0.48
N SER A 248 -0.02 24.76 0.13
CA SER A 248 0.30 25.86 1.03
C SER A 248 0.49 27.13 0.20
N GLU A 249 0.75 28.25 0.86
CA GLU A 249 1.11 29.50 0.18
C GLU A 249 2.30 29.27 -0.77
N GLY A 250 2.12 29.62 -2.05
CA GLY A 250 3.12 29.48 -3.10
C GLY A 250 3.50 28.05 -3.49
N LYS A 251 2.94 27.00 -2.88
CA LYS A 251 3.28 25.61 -3.19
C LYS A 251 2.12 24.86 -3.81
N PHE A 252 2.42 24.20 -4.92
CA PHE A 252 1.47 23.43 -5.70
C PHE A 252 2.00 22.03 -5.95
N VAL A 253 1.10 21.04 -6.01
CA VAL A 253 1.42 19.65 -6.38
C VAL A 253 0.47 19.17 -7.46
N GLY A 254 0.95 18.29 -8.33
CA GLY A 254 0.13 17.67 -9.36
C GLY A 254 -0.99 16.83 -8.75
N ILE A 255 -2.18 16.89 -9.34
CA ILE A 255 -3.30 16.00 -9.00
C ILE A 255 -3.50 14.94 -10.09
N PRO A 256 -4.08 13.78 -9.75
CA PRO A 256 -4.49 12.80 -10.75
C PRO A 256 -5.45 13.41 -11.78
N THR A 257 -5.30 12.98 -13.03
CA THR A 257 -6.14 13.42 -14.16
C THR A 257 -6.49 12.23 -15.04
N GLU A 258 -7.79 11.99 -15.22
CA GLU A 258 -8.34 10.96 -16.09
C GLU A 258 -8.79 11.59 -17.42
N LEU A 259 -8.34 11.01 -18.54
CA LEU A 259 -8.83 11.40 -19.87
C LEU A 259 -10.08 10.59 -20.22
N ILE A 260 -11.20 11.27 -20.41
CA ILE A 260 -12.46 10.66 -20.83
C ILE A 260 -12.55 10.72 -22.36
N GLN A 261 -12.45 9.56 -23.00
CA GLN A 261 -12.75 9.42 -24.43
C GLN A 261 -14.26 9.40 -24.63
N LYS A 262 -14.73 10.06 -25.71
CA LYS A 262 -16.13 10.00 -26.15
C LYS A 262 -16.55 8.58 -26.51
#